data_AF-A0A162BXT6-F1
#
_entry.id   AF-A0A162BXT6-F1
#
_cell.length_a   1.000
_cell.length_b   1.000
_cell.length_c   1.000
_cell.angle_alpha   90.00
_cell.angle_beta   90.00
_cell.angle_gamma   90.00
#
_symmetry.space_group_name_H-M   'P 1'
#
loop_
_entity.id
_entity.type
_entity.pdbx_description
1 polymer ?
#
loop_
_entity_poly.entity_id
_entity_poly.type
_entity_poly.pdbx_seq_one_letter_code
_entity_poly.pdbx_strand_id
1 'polypeptide(L)'
;IMHCVFLGVVSQFINLWLGSPGQPYYIPKSSLIDDELANLKVPNEILRDFRNMSSHLGDWKASEYRNFLLFYSPVALKKLLPPVYYKHWMLLVSAMRILLQKTVTVSQVENAQLMIYKFIALIPDLYGL
;
A
#
# COMPACT_ATOMS: atom_id res chain seq x y z
N ILE A 1 17.76 2.35 0.86
CA ILE A 1 16.63 3.24 0.45
C ILE A 1 15.36 2.45 0.14
N MET A 2 15.34 1.53 -0.85
CA MET A 2 14.14 0.69 -1.12
C MET A 2 13.68 -0.17 0.08
N HIS A 3 14.61 -0.74 0.84
CA HIS A 3 14.29 -1.60 1.99
C HIS A 3 13.50 -0.87 3.10
N CYS A 4 13.83 0.40 3.37
CA CYS A 4 13.20 1.18 4.44
C CYS A 4 11.75 1.58 4.13
N VAL A 5 11.45 1.90 2.86
CA VAL A 5 10.09 2.25 2.44
C VAL A 5 9.18 1.03 2.45
N PHE A 6 9.63 -0.10 1.89
CA PHE A 6 8.80 -1.29 1.80
C PHE A 6 8.66 -2.03 3.13
N LEU A 7 9.75 -2.22 3.88
CA LEU A 7 9.66 -2.94 5.15
C LEU A 7 9.13 -2.04 6.28
N GLY A 8 9.44 -0.75 6.26
CA GLY A 8 9.00 0.20 7.28
C GLY A 8 7.60 0.73 7.02
N VAL A 9 7.46 1.64 6.05
CA VAL A 9 6.21 2.41 5.84
C VAL A 9 5.05 1.49 5.46
N VAL A 10 5.24 0.59 4.49
CA VAL A 10 4.13 -0.27 4.04
C VAL A 10 3.64 -1.19 5.17
N SER A 11 4.55 -1.81 5.91
CA SER A 11 4.20 -2.66 7.05
C SER A 11 3.48 -1.87 8.15
N GLN A 12 3.97 -0.67 8.49
CA GLN A 12 3.34 0.21 9.48
C GLN A 12 1.90 0.54 9.11
N PHE A 13 1.63 0.89 7.85
CA PHE A 13 0.26 1.22 7.42
C PHE A 13 -0.66 0.00 7.42
N ILE A 14 -0.18 -1.17 7.01
CA ILE A 14 -1.00 -2.39 7.09
C ILE A 14 -1.35 -2.70 8.55
N ASN A 15 -0.38 -2.62 9.46
CA ASN A 15 -0.61 -2.82 10.90
C ASN A 15 -1.54 -1.76 11.47
N LEU A 16 -1.44 -0.50 11.02
CA LEU A 16 -2.31 0.58 11.44
C LEU A 16 -3.77 0.31 11.04
N TRP A 17 -4.02 -0.10 9.80
CA TRP A 17 -5.37 -0.41 9.32
C TRP A 17 -5.95 -1.66 9.99
N LEU A 18 -5.15 -2.70 10.24
CA LEU A 18 -5.62 -3.94 10.87
C LEU A 18 -5.67 -3.88 12.40
N GLY A 19 -4.94 -2.95 13.01
CA GLY A 19 -4.70 -2.87 14.46
C GLY A 19 -5.40 -1.73 15.19
N SER A 20 -6.24 -0.93 14.50
CA SER A 20 -6.89 0.24 15.10
C SER A 20 -8.43 0.15 15.15
N PRO A 21 -9.04 -0.78 15.93
CA PRO A 21 -10.49 -0.87 16.06
C PRO A 21 -11.13 0.47 16.43
N GLY A 22 -12.24 0.80 15.76
CA GLY A 22 -12.98 2.05 15.99
C GLY A 22 -12.46 3.26 15.21
N GLN A 23 -11.32 3.14 14.52
CA GLN A 23 -10.85 4.19 13.61
C GLN A 23 -11.54 4.11 12.25
N PRO A 24 -11.75 5.25 11.56
CA PRO A 24 -12.42 5.28 10.26
C PRO A 24 -11.66 4.54 9.14
N TYR A 25 -10.35 4.32 9.31
CA TYR A 25 -9.50 3.56 8.38
C TYR A 25 -9.32 2.09 8.79
N TYR A 26 -10.05 1.62 9.79
CA TYR A 26 -9.93 0.27 10.31
C TYR A 26 -10.44 -0.77 9.32
N ILE A 27 -9.63 -1.81 9.09
CA ILE A 27 -9.98 -3.00 8.32
C ILE A 27 -10.11 -4.15 9.33
N PRO A 28 -11.32 -4.70 9.55
CA PRO A 28 -11.55 -5.68 10.62
C PRO A 28 -10.75 -6.97 10.52
N LYS A 29 -10.48 -7.43 9.30
CA LYS A 29 -9.79 -8.69 9.04
C LYS A 29 -8.93 -8.57 7.79
N SER A 30 -7.72 -9.12 7.86
CA SER A 30 -6.82 -9.25 6.70
C SER A 30 -7.43 -10.11 5.59
N SER A 31 -8.29 -11.09 5.92
CA SER A 31 -9.00 -11.90 4.92
C SER A 31 -9.87 -11.09 3.97
N LEU A 32 -10.34 -9.90 4.37
CA LEU A 32 -11.11 -9.02 3.47
C LEU A 32 -10.25 -8.50 2.31
N ILE A 33 -8.94 -8.32 2.55
CA ILE A 33 -7.99 -7.97 1.50
C ILE A 33 -7.79 -9.16 0.57
N ASP A 34 -7.66 -10.37 1.12
CA ASP A 34 -7.56 -11.61 0.35
C ASP A 34 -8.81 -11.82 -0.53
N ASP A 35 -10.01 -11.61 0.01
CA ASP A 35 -11.29 -11.76 -0.70
C ASP A 35 -11.43 -10.75 -1.86
N GLU A 36 -11.04 -9.49 -1.64
CA GLU A 36 -11.05 -8.50 -2.72
C GLU A 36 -10.07 -8.85 -3.84
N LEU A 37 -8.93 -9.48 -3.51
CA LEU A 37 -7.97 -9.94 -4.50
C LEU A 37 -8.46 -11.17 -5.26
N ALA A 38 -9.09 -12.12 -4.58
CA ALA A 38 -9.66 -13.32 -5.19
C ALA A 38 -10.82 -12.99 -6.16
N ASN A 39 -11.58 -11.95 -5.87
CA ASN A 39 -12.68 -11.49 -6.73
C ASN A 39 -12.22 -10.74 -7.99
N LEU A 40 -10.93 -10.39 -8.09
CA LEU A 40 -10.38 -9.74 -9.27
C LEU A 40 -9.89 -10.79 -10.28
N LYS A 41 -10.31 -10.63 -11.54
CA LYS A 41 -9.72 -11.37 -12.68
C LYS A 41 -8.33 -10.82 -13.03
N VAL A 42 -7.42 -10.78 -12.06
CA VAL A 42 -6.02 -10.44 -12.30
C VAL A 42 -5.35 -11.65 -12.96
N PRO A 43 -4.40 -11.48 -13.90
CA PRO A 43 -3.64 -12.59 -14.44
C PRO A 43 -3.12 -13.50 -13.33
N ASN A 44 -3.30 -14.81 -13.48
CA ASN A 44 -2.87 -15.81 -12.51
C ASN A 44 -1.40 -15.66 -12.11
N GLU A 45 -0.54 -15.11 -12.96
CA GLU A 45 0.87 -14.82 -12.66
C GLU A 45 1.05 -13.85 -11.48
N ILE A 46 0.15 -12.86 -11.36
CA ILE A 46 0.16 -11.87 -10.28
C ILE A 46 -0.44 -12.48 -9.00
N LEU A 47 -1.44 -13.37 -9.12
CA LEU A 47 -2.09 -14.01 -7.97
C LEU A 47 -1.31 -15.22 -7.44
N ARG A 48 -0.54 -15.92 -8.28
CA ARG A 48 0.22 -17.14 -7.92
C ARG A 48 1.33 -16.86 -6.91
N ASP A 49 1.85 -15.64 -6.91
CA ASP A 49 2.84 -15.17 -5.94
C ASP A 49 2.19 -14.45 -4.74
N PHE A 50 0.87 -14.28 -4.72
CA PHE A 50 0.16 -13.76 -3.56
C PHE A 50 -0.06 -14.88 -2.55
N ARG A 51 0.78 -14.90 -1.51
CA ARG A 51 0.49 -15.69 -0.31
C ARG A 51 -0.57 -14.96 0.50
N ASN A 52 -1.61 -15.68 0.91
CA ASN A 52 -2.70 -15.14 1.74
C ASN A 52 -2.14 -14.26 2.86
N MET A 53 -2.58 -13.00 2.88
CA MET A 53 -2.10 -12.00 3.84
C MET A 53 -2.44 -12.46 5.26
N SER A 54 -3.62 -13.06 5.43
CA SER A 54 -4.12 -13.59 6.69
C SER A 54 -3.18 -14.60 7.37
N SER A 55 -2.36 -15.34 6.61
CA SER A 55 -1.50 -16.39 7.15
C SER A 55 -0.03 -15.99 7.31
N HIS A 56 0.42 -14.87 6.69
CA HIS A 56 1.86 -14.62 6.51
C HIS A 56 2.33 -13.17 6.67
N LEU A 57 1.46 -12.21 7.01
CA LEU A 57 1.81 -10.78 7.03
C LEU A 57 3.09 -10.45 7.84
N GLY A 58 3.35 -11.15 8.95
CA GLY A 58 4.54 -10.96 9.78
C GLY A 58 5.86 -11.46 9.16
N ASP A 59 5.79 -12.37 8.18
CA ASP A 59 6.95 -13.03 7.56
C ASP A 59 7.24 -12.53 6.13
N TRP A 60 6.52 -11.49 5.68
CA TRP A 60 6.67 -10.97 4.33
C TRP A 60 8.08 -10.42 4.08
N LYS A 61 8.66 -10.85 2.97
CA LYS A 61 9.90 -10.28 2.44
C LYS A 61 9.63 -8.91 1.84
N ALA A 62 10.68 -8.10 1.69
CA ALA A 62 10.58 -6.77 1.05
C ALA A 62 9.94 -6.81 -0.35
N SER A 63 10.11 -7.91 -1.11
CA SER A 63 9.46 -8.11 -2.41
C SER A 63 7.94 -8.27 -2.30
N GLU A 64 7.44 -8.91 -1.24
CA GLU A 64 6.01 -9.10 -1.00
C GLU A 64 5.36 -7.77 -0.61
N TYR A 65 6.00 -7.00 0.27
CA TYR A 65 5.56 -5.62 0.57
C TYR A 65 5.55 -4.72 -0.66
N ARG A 66 6.57 -4.83 -1.53
CA ARG A 66 6.61 -4.11 -2.80
C ARG A 66 5.44 -4.51 -3.70
N ASN A 67 5.17 -5.80 -3.85
CA ASN A 67 4.06 -6.28 -4.68
C ASN A 67 2.71 -5.83 -4.11
N PHE A 68 2.54 -5.88 -2.79
CA PHE A 68 1.37 -5.33 -2.13
C PHE A 68 1.17 -3.85 -2.42
N LEU A 69 2.20 -3.03 -2.23
CA LEU A 69 2.12 -1.61 -2.51
C LEU A 69 1.74 -1.33 -3.97
N LEU A 70 2.42 -1.97 -4.93
CA LEU A 70 2.31 -1.59 -6.33
C LEU A 70 1.13 -2.21 -7.07
N PHE A 71 0.71 -3.43 -6.69
CA PHE A 71 -0.24 -4.23 -7.46
C PHE A 71 -1.51 -4.55 -6.69
N TYR A 72 -1.40 -5.00 -5.43
CA TYR A 72 -2.56 -5.50 -4.69
C TYR A 72 -3.35 -4.38 -4.01
N SER A 73 -2.67 -3.54 -3.24
CA SER A 73 -3.28 -2.47 -2.46
C SER A 73 -4.07 -1.45 -3.29
N PRO A 74 -3.67 -1.07 -4.53
CA PRO A 74 -4.45 -0.13 -5.32
C PRO A 74 -5.84 -0.66 -5.69
N VAL A 75 -6.02 -1.98 -5.73
CA VAL A 75 -7.30 -2.59 -6.10
C VAL A 75 -8.05 -3.04 -4.87
N ALA A 76 -7.41 -3.78 -3.96
CA ALA A 76 -8.04 -4.29 -2.76
C ALA A 76 -8.51 -3.18 -1.81
N LEU A 77 -7.67 -2.17 -1.57
CA LEU A 77 -8.00 -1.11 -0.59
C LEU A 77 -9.04 -0.13 -1.11
N LYS A 78 -9.33 -0.10 -2.42
CA LYS A 78 -10.28 0.84 -3.01
C LYS A 78 -11.69 0.69 -2.44
N LYS A 79 -12.07 -0.54 -2.07
CA LYS A 79 -13.37 -0.83 -1.44
C LYS A 79 -13.31 -0.91 0.08
N LEU A 80 -12.12 -1.14 0.65
CA LEU A 80 -11.94 -1.37 2.08
C LEU A 80 -11.65 -0.09 2.87
N LEU A 81 -11.00 0.90 2.24
CA LEU A 81 -10.70 2.19 2.88
C LEU A 81 -11.69 3.27 2.43
N PRO A 82 -12.09 4.20 3.33
CA PRO A 82 -12.80 5.38 2.91
C PRO A 82 -11.99 6.19 1.87
N PRO A 83 -12.66 6.97 0.99
CA PRO A 83 -12.00 7.63 -0.14
C PRO A 83 -10.82 8.53 0.25
N VAL A 84 -10.86 9.17 1.41
CA VAL A 84 -9.77 10.05 1.89
C VAL A 84 -8.49 9.26 2.17
N TYR A 85 -8.58 8.13 2.87
CA TYR A 85 -7.46 7.26 3.21
C TYR A 85 -6.90 6.53 1.99
N TYR A 86 -7.79 6.10 1.09
CA TYR A 86 -7.37 5.48 -0.18
C TYR A 86 -6.61 6.48 -1.05
N LYS A 87 -7.13 7.71 -1.24
CA LYS A 87 -6.44 8.75 -2.02
C LYS A 87 -5.08 9.10 -1.41
N HIS A 88 -5.02 9.19 -0.09
CA HIS A 88 -3.77 9.38 0.63
C HIS A 88 -2.77 8.25 0.32
N TRP A 89 -3.16 6.99 0.48
CA TRP A 89 -2.31 5.84 0.16
C TRP A 89 -1.81 5.84 -1.29
N MET A 90 -2.67 6.23 -2.24
CA MET A 90 -2.33 6.30 -3.65
C MET A 90 -1.22 7.32 -3.98
N LEU A 91 -0.94 8.30 -3.11
CA LEU A 91 0.23 9.19 -3.27
C LEU A 91 1.53 8.37 -3.19
N LEU A 92 1.66 7.50 -2.19
CA LEU A 92 2.83 6.63 -2.02
C LEU A 92 2.92 5.62 -3.16
N VAL A 93 1.81 4.98 -3.52
CA VAL A 93 1.76 4.05 -4.67
C VAL A 93 2.27 4.73 -5.94
N SER A 94 1.78 5.93 -6.24
CA SER A 94 2.11 6.66 -7.45
C SER A 94 3.58 7.10 -7.47
N ALA A 95 4.07 7.64 -6.35
CA ALA A 95 5.47 8.00 -6.19
C ALA A 95 6.40 6.81 -6.41
N MET A 96 6.10 5.67 -5.76
CA MET A 96 6.92 4.46 -5.90
C MET A 96 6.84 3.88 -7.31
N ARG A 97 5.68 3.94 -7.99
CA ARG A 97 5.58 3.52 -9.40
C ARG A 97 6.49 4.33 -10.31
N ILE A 98 6.64 5.63 -10.06
CA ILE A 98 7.56 6.49 -10.83
C ILE A 98 9.01 6.13 -10.51
N LEU A 99 9.37 6.09 -9.23
CA LEU A 99 10.76 5.89 -8.78
C LEU A 99 11.32 4.49 -9.10
N LEU A 100 10.46 3.52 -9.43
CA LEU A 100 10.85 2.16 -9.78
C LEU A 100 10.88 1.89 -11.30
N GLN A 101 10.66 2.91 -12.14
CA GLN A 101 10.79 2.76 -13.59
C GLN A 101 12.26 2.54 -13.97
N LYS A 102 12.49 1.79 -15.06
CA LYS A 102 13.85 1.58 -15.59
C LYS A 102 14.53 2.88 -16.02
N THR A 103 13.74 3.86 -16.45
CA THR A 103 14.21 5.16 -16.91
C THR A 103 13.23 6.20 -16.39
N VAL A 104 13.77 7.26 -15.79
CA VAL A 104 12.99 8.31 -15.12
C VAL A 104 13.65 9.65 -15.42
N THR A 105 12.82 10.63 -15.79
CA THR A 105 13.25 12.02 -16.04
C THR A 105 13.33 12.81 -14.75
N VAL A 106 14.08 13.91 -14.74
CA VAL A 106 14.19 14.81 -13.57
C VAL A 106 12.82 15.28 -13.10
N SER A 107 11.96 15.73 -14.03
CA SER A 107 10.60 16.16 -13.71
C SER A 107 9.74 15.05 -13.08
N GLN A 108 9.91 13.81 -13.51
CA GLN A 108 9.23 12.67 -12.87
C GLN A 108 9.72 12.43 -11.45
N VAL A 109 11.04 12.57 -11.19
CA VAL A 109 11.59 12.48 -9.83
C VAL A 109 11.01 13.58 -8.94
N GLU A 110 10.98 14.83 -9.42
CA GLU A 110 10.43 15.97 -8.68
C GLU A 110 8.94 15.76 -8.35
N ASN A 111 8.17 15.25 -9.31
CA ASN A 111 6.76 14.90 -9.09
C ASN A 111 6.60 13.80 -8.04
N ALA A 112 7.42 12.75 -8.08
CA ALA A 112 7.39 11.68 -7.08
C ALA A 112 7.78 12.19 -5.68
N GLN A 113 8.77 13.09 -5.60
CA GLN A 113 9.14 13.75 -4.35
C GLN A 113 7.96 14.57 -3.79
N LEU A 114 7.29 15.37 -4.63
CA LEU A 114 6.11 16.13 -4.20
C LEU A 114 4.99 15.23 -3.68
N MET A 115 4.77 14.07 -4.31
CA MET A 115 3.79 13.07 -3.83
C MET A 115 4.18 12.51 -2.46
N ILE A 116 5.46 12.20 -2.24
CA ILE A 116 5.97 11.73 -0.94
C ILE A 116 5.82 12.81 0.14
N TYR A 117 6.15 14.07 -0.17
CA TYR A 117 5.97 15.18 0.77
C TYR A 117 4.51 15.35 1.17
N LYS A 118 3.58 15.30 0.20
CA LYS A 118 2.14 15.36 0.47
C LYS A 118 1.66 14.16 1.30
N PHE A 119 2.17 12.96 1.02
CA PHE A 119 1.86 11.78 1.81
C PHE A 119 2.27 12.00 3.28
N ILE A 120 3.52 12.37 3.54
CA ILE A 120 4.01 12.60 4.91
C ILE A 120 3.23 13.71 5.61
N ALA A 121 2.97 14.83 4.93
CA ALA A 121 2.29 15.99 5.52
C ALA A 121 0.84 15.70 5.94
N LEU A 122 0.16 14.75 5.30
CA LEU A 122 -1.23 14.40 5.59
C LEU A 122 -1.39 13.35 6.70
N ILE A 123 -0.30 12.74 7.16
CA ILE A 123 -0.35 11.68 8.18
C ILE A 123 -0.98 12.17 9.49
N PRO A 124 -0.57 13.32 10.07
CA PRO A 124 -1.12 13.78 11.35
C PRO A 124 -2.63 14.05 11.27
N ASP A 125 -3.07 14.71 10.20
CA ASP A 125 -4.48 15.08 10.03
C ASP A 125 -5.39 13.86 9.82
N LEU A 126 -4.90 12.82 9.12
CA LEU A 126 -5.70 11.65 8.78
C LEU A 126 -5.66 10.56 9.84
N TYR A 127 -4.50 10.34 10.46
CA TYR A 127 -4.25 9.21 11.36
C TYR A 127 -3.97 9.63 12.81
N GLY A 128 -3.82 10.92 13.09
CA GLY A 128 -3.52 11.42 14.45
C GLY A 128 -2.15 11.00 14.98
N LEU A 129 -1.19 10.75 14.07
CA LEU A 129 0.19 10.33 14.37
C LEU A 129 1.18 11.49 14.29
#